data_AF-A0A9D9HAZ1-F1
#
_entry.id   AF-A0A9D9HAZ1-F1
#
_cell.length_a   1.000
_cell.length_b   1.000
_cell.length_c   1.000
_cell.angle_alpha   90.00
_cell.angle_beta   90.00
_cell.angle_gamma   90.00
#
_symmetry.space_group_name_H-M   'P 1'
#
loop_
_entity.id
_entity.type
_entity.pdbx_description
1 polymer ?
#
loop_
_entity_poly.entity_id
_entity_poly.type
_entity_poly.pdbx_seq_one_letter_code
_entity_poly.pdbx_strand_id
1 'polypeptide(L)'
;MNRRIDKAGTEKENEVLCDIFLHDLVDAGLAEKTIREHVSNASLFLEVILDHDECRMVEGEDALYSFFSYYIRKCLWSTPSSVRRMGASLRKFYKSMIAHGKISREDGESFMWELKMSLDEFVEDCEAFNSLSW
;
A
#
# COMPACT_ATOMS: atom_id res chain seq x y z
N MET A 1 13.40 -18.60 -12.86
CA MET A 1 14.67 -18.20 -12.23
C MET A 1 14.30 -17.46 -10.95
N ASN A 2 14.33 -18.11 -9.78
CA ASN A 2 14.01 -17.45 -8.52
C ASN A 2 15.10 -16.43 -8.22
N ARG A 3 14.80 -15.15 -8.46
CA ARG A 3 15.69 -14.06 -8.06
C ARG A 3 15.51 -13.92 -6.55
N ARG A 4 16.50 -14.35 -5.76
CA ARG A 4 16.47 -14.12 -4.30
C ARG A 4 16.42 -12.61 -4.05
N ILE A 5 15.40 -12.13 -3.36
CA ILE A 5 15.35 -10.76 -2.87
C ILE A 5 16.34 -10.59 -1.71
N ASP A 6 17.09 -9.48 -1.73
CA ASP A 6 17.81 -8.99 -0.56
C ASP A 6 16.80 -8.31 0.38
N LYS A 7 16.25 -9.09 1.31
CA LYS A 7 15.18 -8.62 2.20
C LYS A 7 15.63 -7.46 3.07
N ALA A 8 16.81 -7.56 3.70
CA ALA A 8 17.34 -6.52 4.56
C ALA A 8 17.68 -5.23 3.78
N GLY A 9 18.16 -5.36 2.54
CA GLY A 9 18.33 -4.21 1.65
C GLY A 9 17.00 -3.55 1.29
N THR A 10 15.97 -4.36 1.04
CA THR A 10 14.64 -3.87 0.66
C THR A 10 13.91 -3.21 1.84
N GLU A 11 14.04 -3.74 3.06
CA GLU A 11 13.52 -3.10 4.28
C GLU A 11 14.08 -1.68 4.46
N LYS A 12 15.40 -1.51 4.27
CA LYS A 12 16.04 -0.18 4.33
C LYS A 12 15.58 0.75 3.21
N GLU A 13 15.33 0.21 2.02
CA GLU A 13 14.75 0.99 0.93
C GLU A 13 13.34 1.46 1.32
N ASN A 14 12.51 0.57 1.87
CA ASN A 14 11.15 0.89 2.31
C ASN A 14 11.11 2.00 3.37
N GLU A 15 12.05 1.99 4.34
CA GLU A 15 12.21 3.08 5.31
C GLU A 15 12.43 4.43 4.61
N VAL A 16 13.33 4.47 3.61
CA VAL A 16 13.60 5.68 2.82
C VAL A 16 12.36 6.14 2.02
N LEU A 17 11.59 5.20 1.44
CA LEU A 17 10.37 5.54 0.72
C LEU A 17 9.30 6.12 1.66
N CYS A 18 9.16 5.56 2.87
CA CYS A 18 8.27 6.08 3.91
C CYS A 18 8.69 7.47 4.39
N ASP A 19 9.98 7.75 4.54
CA ASP A 19 10.49 9.07 4.92
C ASP A 19 10.20 10.13 3.85
N ILE A 20 10.41 9.79 2.56
CA ILE A 20 10.04 10.67 1.44
C ILE A 20 8.55 10.99 1.48
N PHE A 21 7.72 9.96 1.66
CA PHE A 21 6.28 10.16 1.71
C PHE A 21 5.83 10.98 2.92
N LEU A 22 6.44 10.76 4.09
CA LEU A 22 6.23 11.56 5.29
C LEU A 22 6.50 13.04 5.00
N HIS A 23 7.64 13.37 4.38
CA HIS A 23 8.00 14.75 4.04
C HIS A 23 6.98 15.38 3.09
N ASP A 24 6.55 14.69 2.04
CA ASP A 24 5.51 15.20 1.11
C ASP A 24 4.19 15.49 1.83
N LEU A 25 3.80 14.67 2.82
CA LEU A 25 2.56 14.88 3.59
C LEU A 25 2.69 16.06 4.58
N VAL A 26 3.88 16.25 5.17
CA VAL A 26 4.19 17.41 6.02
C VAL A 26 4.15 18.70 5.20
N ASP A 27 4.79 18.71 4.03
CA ASP A 27 4.84 19.87 3.12
C ASP A 27 3.45 20.22 2.57
N ALA A 28 2.59 19.21 2.40
CA ALA A 28 1.18 19.40 2.06
C ALA A 28 0.32 19.97 3.20
N GLY A 29 0.89 20.17 4.40
CA GLY A 29 0.20 20.78 5.56
C GLY A 29 -0.88 19.88 6.19
N LEU A 30 -0.76 18.56 6.05
CA LEU A 30 -1.72 17.63 6.65
C LEU A 30 -1.59 17.58 8.17
N ALA A 31 -2.69 17.28 8.86
CA ALA A 31 -2.69 17.09 10.30
C ALA A 31 -1.84 15.86 10.68
N GLU A 32 -1.10 15.95 11.79
CA GLU A 32 -0.18 14.90 12.25
C GLU A 32 -0.84 13.51 12.33
N LYS A 33 -2.09 13.44 12.81
CA LYS A 33 -2.86 12.18 12.86
C LYS A 33 -3.07 11.58 11.48
N THR A 34 -3.38 12.40 10.48
CA THR A 34 -3.58 11.98 9.09
C THR A 34 -2.28 11.54 8.45
N ILE A 35 -1.18 12.25 8.74
CA ILE A 35 0.17 11.88 8.30
C ILE A 35 0.53 10.48 8.82
N ARG A 36 0.40 10.25 10.13
CA ARG A 36 0.69 8.96 10.74
C ARG A 36 -0.15 7.83 10.15
N GLU A 37 -1.43 8.07 9.89
CA GLU A 37 -2.30 7.07 9.27
C GLU A 37 -1.85 6.70 7.84
N HIS A 38 -1.53 7.70 7.00
CA HIS A 38 -1.07 7.45 5.64
C HIS A 38 0.29 6.72 5.59
N VAL A 39 1.26 7.17 6.40
CA VAL A 39 2.59 6.54 6.45
C VAL A 39 2.49 5.11 6.99
N SER A 40 1.71 4.88 8.05
CA SER A 40 1.51 3.53 8.59
C SER A 40 0.85 2.59 7.59
N ASN A 41 -0.11 3.07 6.80
CA ASN A 41 -0.72 2.28 5.74
C ASN A 41 0.27 1.94 4.61
N ALA A 42 1.12 2.89 4.22
CA ALA A 42 2.16 2.64 3.22
C ALA A 42 3.22 1.65 3.73
N SER A 43 3.68 1.81 4.97
CA SER A 43 4.62 0.87 5.62
C SER A 43 4.06 -0.54 5.65
N LEU A 44 2.80 -0.71 6.10
CA LEU A 44 2.16 -2.02 6.15
C LEU A 44 2.07 -2.66 4.76
N PHE A 45 1.77 -1.89 3.72
CA PHE A 45 1.77 -2.40 2.35
C PHE A 45 3.15 -2.91 1.93
N LEU A 46 4.19 -2.09 2.12
CA LEU A 46 5.56 -2.45 1.76
C LEU A 46 6.07 -3.68 2.53
N GLU A 47 5.73 -3.78 3.82
CA GLU A 47 6.06 -4.94 4.66
C GLU A 47 5.37 -6.21 4.16
N VAL A 48 4.06 -6.14 3.89
CA VAL A 48 3.28 -7.32 3.48
C VAL A 48 3.72 -7.82 2.10
N ILE A 49 3.88 -6.96 1.10
CA ILE A 49 4.28 -7.41 -0.24
C ILE A 49 5.70 -7.98 -0.26
N LEU A 50 6.59 -7.48 0.62
CA LEU A 50 7.94 -8.02 0.76
C LEU A 50 7.92 -9.40 1.42
N ASP A 51 7.12 -9.57 2.47
CA ASP A 51 7.09 -10.78 3.29
C ASP A 51 6.27 -11.92 2.68
N HIS A 52 5.18 -11.59 2.00
CA HIS A 52 4.22 -12.56 1.48
C HIS A 52 4.41 -12.85 -0.01
N ASP A 53 4.74 -11.82 -0.79
CA ASP A 53 4.77 -11.93 -2.25
C ASP A 53 6.20 -11.86 -2.80
N GLU A 54 7.21 -11.63 -1.95
CA GLU A 54 8.59 -11.37 -2.36
C GLU A 54 8.65 -10.26 -3.45
N CYS A 55 7.86 -9.20 -3.25
CA CYS A 55 7.78 -8.06 -4.17
C CYS A 55 8.41 -6.80 -3.56
N ARG A 56 9.03 -5.98 -4.41
CA ARG A 56 9.44 -4.61 -4.07
C ARG A 56 8.31 -3.63 -4.40
N MET A 57 8.42 -2.39 -3.94
CA MET A 57 7.44 -1.32 -4.24
C MET A 57 7.14 -1.18 -5.75
N VAL A 58 8.16 -1.30 -6.59
CA VAL A 58 8.02 -1.18 -8.05
C VAL A 58 7.23 -2.33 -8.68
N GLU A 59 7.06 -3.44 -7.96
CA GLU A 59 6.28 -4.63 -8.34
C GLU A 59 4.92 -4.67 -7.60
N GLY A 60 4.56 -3.61 -6.88
CA GLY A 60 3.41 -3.62 -5.98
C GLY A 60 2.05 -3.84 -6.66
N GLU A 61 1.96 -3.64 -7.98
CA GLU A 61 0.75 -3.98 -8.76
C GLU A 61 0.50 -5.50 -8.77
N ASP A 62 1.57 -6.30 -8.94
CA ASP A 62 1.50 -7.76 -8.96
C ASP A 62 1.02 -8.34 -7.62
N ALA A 63 1.29 -7.62 -6.52
CA ALA A 63 0.93 -8.03 -5.16
C ALA A 63 -0.40 -7.43 -4.66
N LEU A 64 -1.08 -6.59 -5.46
CA LEU A 64 -2.20 -5.78 -4.96
C LEU A 64 -3.37 -6.60 -4.42
N TYR A 65 -3.81 -7.61 -5.18
CA TYR A 65 -4.89 -8.52 -4.77
C TYR A 65 -4.50 -9.36 -3.56
N SER A 66 -3.25 -9.88 -3.54
CA SER A 66 -2.71 -10.64 -2.42
C SER A 66 -2.69 -9.81 -1.13
N PHE A 67 -2.22 -8.57 -1.24
CA PHE A 67 -2.20 -7.59 -0.16
C PHE A 67 -3.60 -7.30 0.40
N PHE A 68 -4.59 -6.97 -0.44
CA PHE A 68 -5.92 -6.64 0.07
C PHE A 68 -6.62 -7.87 0.67
N SER A 69 -6.41 -9.06 0.10
CA SER A 69 -6.85 -10.33 0.70
C SER A 69 -6.23 -10.56 2.08
N TYR A 70 -4.92 -10.31 2.23
CA TYR A 70 -4.24 -10.35 3.53
C TYR A 70 -4.82 -9.32 4.49
N TYR A 71 -4.90 -8.05 4.07
CA TYR A 71 -5.37 -6.94 4.90
C TYR A 71 -6.78 -7.20 5.44
N ILE A 72 -7.70 -7.66 4.59
CA ILE A 72 -9.08 -7.97 4.98
C ILE A 72 -9.11 -9.12 5.99
N ARG A 73 -8.36 -10.19 5.76
CA ARG A 73 -8.47 -11.45 6.53
C ARG A 73 -7.58 -11.51 7.76
N LYS A 74 -6.51 -10.72 7.82
CA LYS A 74 -5.46 -10.78 8.87
C LYS A 74 -5.41 -9.52 9.73
N CYS A 75 -5.76 -8.36 9.19
CA CYS A 75 -5.86 -7.16 10.01
C CYS A 75 -7.25 -7.11 10.66
N LEU A 76 -7.35 -7.48 11.94
CA LEU A 76 -8.61 -7.56 12.71
C LEU A 76 -9.44 -6.27 12.76
N TRP A 77 -8.86 -5.14 12.35
CA TRP A 77 -9.52 -3.83 12.27
C TRP A 77 -10.03 -3.50 10.86
N SER A 78 -10.01 -4.45 9.92
CA SER A 78 -10.48 -4.23 8.56
C SER A 78 -11.97 -3.92 8.54
N THR A 79 -12.32 -2.80 7.92
CA THR A 79 -13.69 -2.39 7.65
C THR A 79 -13.75 -1.85 6.23
N PRO A 80 -14.94 -1.80 5.60
CA PRO A 80 -15.14 -1.15 4.31
C PRO A 80 -14.52 0.25 4.27
N SER A 81 -14.69 1.00 5.36
CA SER A 81 -14.11 2.34 5.51
C SER A 81 -12.58 2.33 5.57
N SER A 82 -11.98 1.36 6.26
CA SER A 82 -10.52 1.28 6.38
C SER A 82 -9.88 0.79 5.07
N VAL A 83 -10.53 -0.09 4.31
CA VAL A 83 -10.11 -0.47 2.95
C VAL A 83 -10.05 0.74 2.03
N ARG A 84 -11.09 1.59 2.05
CA ARG A 84 -11.09 2.86 1.27
C ARG A 84 -9.97 3.80 1.73
N ARG A 85 -9.70 3.91 3.03
CA ARG A 85 -8.58 4.71 3.57
C ARG A 85 -7.21 4.14 3.18
N MET A 86 -7.06 2.81 3.18
CA MET A 86 -5.87 2.13 2.69
C MET A 86 -5.62 2.48 1.22
N GLY A 87 -6.61 2.29 0.34
CA GLY A 87 -6.48 2.67 -1.07
C GLY A 87 -6.20 4.16 -1.30
N ALA A 88 -6.77 5.05 -0.48
CA ALA A 88 -6.42 6.48 -0.53
C ALA A 88 -4.96 6.75 -0.14
N SER A 89 -4.43 6.01 0.85
CA SER A 89 -3.05 6.12 1.30
C SER A 89 -2.08 5.62 0.23
N LEU A 90 -2.32 4.45 -0.35
CA LEU A 90 -1.48 3.87 -1.41
C LEU A 90 -1.45 4.74 -2.66
N ARG A 91 -2.59 5.29 -3.07
CA ARG A 91 -2.63 6.24 -4.20
C ARG A 91 -1.83 7.52 -3.93
N LYS A 92 -1.83 8.04 -2.70
CA LYS A 92 -0.99 9.21 -2.33
C LYS A 92 0.49 8.83 -2.31
N PHE A 93 0.81 7.65 -1.78
CA PHE A 93 2.16 7.11 -1.73
C PHE A 93 2.74 6.95 -3.15
N TYR A 94 2.05 6.30 -4.07
CA TYR A 94 2.55 6.13 -5.45
C TYR A 94 2.68 7.45 -6.20
N LYS A 95 1.81 8.45 -5.95
CA LYS A 95 2.00 9.81 -6.49
C LYS A 95 3.30 10.45 -6.00
N SER A 96 3.60 10.32 -4.71
CA SER A 96 4.87 10.77 -4.12
C SER A 96 6.05 10.05 -4.77
N MET A 97 5.97 8.71 -4.90
CA MET A 97 7.05 7.92 -5.50
C MET A 97 7.32 8.30 -6.97
N ILE A 98 6.28 8.61 -7.76
CA ILE A 98 6.44 9.15 -9.12
C ILE A 98 7.13 10.52 -9.09
N ALA A 99 6.69 11.42 -8.21
CA ALA A 99 7.24 12.78 -8.12
C ALA A 99 8.74 12.78 -7.76
N HIS A 100 9.18 11.80 -6.97
CA HIS A 100 10.56 11.62 -6.55
C HIS A 100 11.36 10.64 -7.42
N GLY A 101 10.80 10.17 -8.54
CA GLY A 101 11.47 9.27 -9.48
C GLY A 101 11.85 7.90 -8.90
N LYS A 102 11.12 7.44 -7.87
CA LYS A 102 11.30 6.13 -7.24
C LYS A 102 10.62 4.99 -7.99
N ILE A 103 9.65 5.34 -8.83
CA ILE A 103 8.99 4.45 -9.77
C ILE A 103 8.82 5.22 -11.09
N SER A 104 8.77 4.51 -12.21
CA SER A 104 8.42 5.14 -13.48
C SER A 104 6.99 5.71 -13.40
N ARG A 105 6.71 6.74 -14.20
CA ARG A 105 5.35 7.28 -14.29
C ARG A 105 4.38 6.22 -14.78
N GLU A 106 4.77 5.42 -15.76
CA GLU A 106 3.95 4.37 -16.36
C GLU A 106 3.55 3.33 -15.31
N ASP A 107 4.53 2.73 -14.63
CA ASP A 107 4.25 1.69 -13.62
C ASP A 107 3.45 2.26 -12.44
N GLY A 108 3.78 3.48 -11.99
CA GLY A 108 3.05 4.11 -10.89
C GLY A 108 1.61 4.50 -11.24
N GLU A 109 1.37 4.96 -12.47
CA GLU A 109 0.01 5.24 -12.97
C GLU A 109 -0.78 3.96 -13.22
N SER A 110 -0.12 2.88 -13.67
CA SER A 110 -0.70 1.54 -13.81
C SER A 110 -1.18 1.00 -12.46
N PHE A 111 -0.32 1.00 -11.44
CA PHE A 111 -0.69 0.62 -10.07
C PHE A 111 -1.92 1.40 -9.56
N MET A 112 -1.92 2.73 -9.74
CA MET A 112 -3.02 3.58 -9.28
C MET A 112 -4.32 3.33 -10.05
N TRP A 113 -4.23 2.97 -11.32
CA TRP A 113 -5.36 2.61 -12.15
C TRP A 113 -5.97 1.28 -11.66
N GLU A 114 -5.14 0.25 -11.50
CA GLU A 114 -5.59 -1.06 -11.03
C GLU A 114 -6.23 -0.94 -9.64
N LEU A 115 -5.56 -0.26 -8.70
CA LEU A 115 -6.13 0.05 -7.39
C LEU A 115 -7.48 0.76 -7.47
N LYS A 116 -7.68 1.66 -8.43
CA LYS A 116 -8.96 2.34 -8.60
C LYS A 116 -10.03 1.40 -9.12
N MET A 117 -9.70 0.50 -10.04
CA MET A 117 -10.66 -0.43 -10.64
C MET A 117 -11.10 -1.50 -9.64
N SER A 118 -10.20 -1.97 -8.79
CA SER A 118 -10.45 -3.08 -7.87
C SER A 118 -10.88 -2.64 -6.47
N LEU A 119 -10.87 -1.33 -6.16
CA LEU A 119 -11.17 -0.85 -4.79
C LEU A 119 -12.58 -1.23 -4.32
N ASP A 120 -13.58 -1.16 -5.18
CA ASP A 120 -14.96 -1.49 -4.79
C ASP A 120 -15.11 -3.00 -4.56
N GLU A 121 -14.43 -3.84 -5.35
CA GLU A 121 -14.32 -5.29 -5.11
C GLU A 121 -13.71 -5.57 -3.73
N PHE A 122 -12.59 -4.93 -3.39
CA PHE A 122 -11.95 -5.09 -2.07
C PHE A 122 -12.86 -4.63 -0.91
N VAL A 123 -13.71 -3.64 -1.15
CA VAL A 123 -14.69 -3.19 -0.16
C VAL A 123 -15.79 -4.23 0.03
N GLU A 124 -16.34 -4.76 -1.06
CA GLU A 124 -17.36 -5.83 -1.05
C GLU A 124 -16.82 -7.09 -0.37
N ASP A 125 -15.57 -7.48 -0.66
CA ASP A 125 -14.89 -8.59 0.01
C ASP A 125 -14.78 -8.40 1.52
N CYS A 126 -14.49 -7.17 1.96
CA CYS A 126 -14.42 -6.83 3.38
C CYS A 126 -15.80 -6.87 4.05
N GLU A 127 -16.85 -6.38 3.37
CA GLU A 127 -18.24 -6.48 3.84
C GLU A 127 -18.66 -7.94 4.00
N ALA A 128 -18.42 -8.75 2.96
CA ALA A 128 -18.71 -10.17 2.97
C ALA A 128 -17.97 -10.87 4.12
N PHE A 129 -16.66 -10.67 4.25
CA PHE A 129 -15.87 -11.28 5.33
C PHE A 129 -16.36 -10.89 6.73
N ASN A 130 -16.66 -9.62 6.95
CA ASN A 130 -17.15 -9.13 8.25
C ASN A 130 -18.58 -9.61 8.56
N SER A 131 -19.38 -9.93 7.55
CA SER A 131 -20.73 -10.49 7.71
C SER A 131 -20.74 -11.99 8.02
N LEU A 132 -19.64 -12.70 7.75
CA LEU A 132 -19.49 -14.14 8.00
C LEU A 132 -19.19 -14.48 9.47
N SER A 133 -19.45 -13.56 10.41
CA SER A 133 -19.22 -13.77 11.84
C SER A 133 -20.01 -14.98 12.37
N TRP A 134 -19.27 -15.97 12.87
CA TRP A 134 -19.74 -17.11 13.69
C TRP A 134 -19.89 -16.71 15.16
#